data_AF-Q01ZT6-F1
#
_entry.id   AF-Q01ZT6-F1
#
_cell.length_a   1.000
_cell.length_b   1.000
_cell.length_c   1.000
_cell.angle_alpha   90.00
_cell.angle_beta   90.00
_cell.angle_gamma   90.00
#
_symmetry.space_group_name_H-M   'P 1'
#
loop_
_entity.id
_entity.type
_entity.pdbx_description
1 polymer ?
#
loop_
_entity_poly.entity_id
_entity_poly.type
_entity_poly.pdbx_seq_one_letter_code
_entity_poly.pdbx_strand_id
1 'polypeptide(L)'
;MKLPVLCMTVVFFAGPAVAVADKLDETYQSLKDAVAKKDNAQIGKLATELNPLVQAAIAEPAPAGADEKEAWTERVKYAKGVAEYEEYAVYVGALASPASEMPGMIATLEKVNPCSKYLDVIYGPYLVAVSKGPGGTAKATAIAEKALVNFPDNEDLLLILLESSMTRNQTDRALTYANKLTTVLSTHPKPEALPAAEWERKKNAGLSRGYWVAGVIYGEKGNYAAADKKLRSALPLIKGSDAMMGPALFFLGMANYQLGKMTLNKALVLEAAKFSEQAAAIDGPYAEQSRHNALVMKADAGKMR
;
A
#
# COMPACT_ATOMS: atom_id res chain seq x y z
N MET A 1 30.44 10.32 -17.22
CA MET A 1 31.67 9.71 -16.63
C MET A 1 31.76 8.27 -17.13
N LYS A 2 32.81 7.93 -17.89
CA LYS A 2 33.06 6.56 -18.35
C LYS A 2 33.71 5.79 -17.20
N LEU A 3 32.98 4.87 -16.56
CA LEU A 3 33.60 3.91 -15.63
C LEU A 3 34.28 2.79 -16.43
N PRO A 4 35.40 2.24 -15.93
CA PRO A 4 36.14 1.20 -16.62
C PRO A 4 35.33 -0.10 -16.63
N VAL A 5 35.30 -0.76 -17.78
CA VAL A 5 34.82 -2.14 -17.94
C VAL A 5 35.76 -3.03 -17.13
N LEU A 6 35.33 -3.45 -15.95
CA LEU A 6 36.01 -4.49 -15.18
C LEU A 6 35.64 -5.84 -15.80
N CYS A 7 36.35 -6.24 -16.86
CA CYS A 7 36.36 -7.63 -17.31
C CYS A 7 37.07 -8.43 -16.21
N MET A 8 36.30 -9.00 -15.29
CA MET A 8 36.82 -9.93 -14.30
C MET A 8 37.07 -11.25 -15.04
N THR A 9 38.30 -11.48 -15.46
CA THR A 9 38.73 -12.72 -16.12
C THR A 9 38.69 -13.85 -15.08
N VAL A 10 37.54 -14.49 -14.93
CA VAL A 10 37.42 -15.74 -14.17
C VAL A 10 37.93 -16.86 -15.06
N VAL A 11 39.06 -17.46 -14.69
CA VAL A 11 39.58 -18.65 -15.37
C VAL A 11 38.60 -19.79 -15.08
N PHE A 12 37.76 -20.10 -16.07
CA PHE A 12 36.75 -21.14 -16.00
C PHE A 12 37.24 -22.40 -16.74
N PHE A 13 37.16 -23.56 -16.07
CA PHE A 13 37.27 -24.86 -16.73
C PHE A 13 36.09 -25.06 -17.69
N ALA A 14 36.37 -25.37 -18.95
CA ALA A 14 35.35 -25.55 -20.00
C ALA A 14 34.34 -26.64 -19.61
N GLY A 15 33.10 -26.22 -19.35
CA GLY A 15 31.97 -27.06 -18.98
C GLY A 15 30.65 -26.27 -19.07
N PRO A 16 29.48 -26.91 -18.89
CA PRO A 16 28.17 -26.27 -19.02
C PRO A 16 27.97 -25.06 -18.09
N ALA A 17 28.74 -24.95 -17.00
CA ALA A 17 28.75 -23.78 -16.12
C ALA A 17 29.33 -22.51 -16.80
N VAL A 18 30.25 -22.67 -17.76
CA VAL A 18 30.88 -21.55 -18.49
C VAL A 18 29.89 -20.91 -19.46
N ALA A 19 29.17 -21.73 -20.22
CA ALA A 19 28.17 -21.24 -21.18
C ALA A 19 27.00 -20.49 -20.51
N VAL A 20 26.65 -20.85 -19.27
CA VAL A 20 25.64 -20.13 -18.47
C VAL A 20 26.20 -18.80 -17.96
N ALA A 21 27.46 -18.74 -17.57
CA ALA A 21 28.13 -17.51 -17.15
C ALA A 21 28.26 -16.51 -18.31
N ASP A 22 28.68 -16.97 -19.49
CA ASP A 22 28.79 -16.12 -20.69
C ASP A 22 27.43 -15.53 -21.07
N LYS A 23 26.38 -16.35 -21.07
CA LYS A 23 25.03 -15.89 -21.37
C LYS A 23 24.49 -14.89 -20.34
N LEU A 24 24.82 -15.07 -19.06
CA LEU A 24 24.44 -14.13 -18.01
C LEU A 24 25.08 -12.76 -18.28
N ASP A 25 26.37 -12.73 -18.56
CA ASP A 25 27.10 -11.49 -18.83
C ASP A 25 26.61 -10.80 -20.10
N GLU A 26 26.40 -11.54 -21.19
CA GLU A 26 25.84 -11.02 -22.44
C GLU A 26 24.45 -10.41 -22.24
N THR A 27 23.58 -11.10 -21.51
CA THR A 27 22.21 -10.63 -21.24
C THR A 27 22.23 -9.41 -20.32
N TYR A 28 23.12 -9.39 -19.34
CA TYR A 28 23.31 -8.25 -18.43
C TYR A 28 23.82 -6.99 -19.15
N GLN A 29 24.80 -7.12 -20.05
CA GLN A 29 25.26 -5.99 -20.86
C GLN A 29 24.18 -5.51 -21.82
N SER A 30 23.44 -6.43 -22.45
CA SER A 30 22.29 -6.08 -23.29
C SER A 30 21.23 -5.30 -22.51
N LEU A 31 20.99 -5.66 -21.24
CA LEU A 31 20.06 -4.95 -20.36
C LEU A 31 20.55 -3.53 -20.08
N LYS A 32 21.84 -3.35 -19.79
CA LYS A 32 22.44 -2.01 -19.62
C LYS A 32 22.29 -1.15 -20.86
N ASP A 33 22.51 -1.73 -22.04
CA ASP A 33 22.35 -1.03 -23.31
C ASP A 33 20.89 -0.63 -23.58
N ALA A 34 19.93 -1.50 -23.25
CA ALA A 34 18.51 -1.19 -23.35
C ALA A 34 18.11 -0.04 -22.42
N VAL A 35 18.61 -0.04 -21.17
CA VAL A 35 18.42 1.06 -20.22
C VAL A 35 19.01 2.37 -20.76
N ALA A 36 20.23 2.34 -21.29
CA ALA A 36 20.88 3.52 -21.86
C ALA A 36 20.10 4.10 -23.06
N LYS A 37 19.48 3.23 -23.87
CA LYS A 37 18.63 3.59 -25.00
C LYS A 37 17.19 3.95 -24.61
N LYS A 38 16.81 3.77 -23.33
CA LYS A 38 15.43 3.93 -22.83
C LYS A 38 14.42 3.04 -23.58
N ASP A 39 14.86 1.84 -23.97
CA ASP A 39 14.01 0.87 -24.66
C ASP A 39 13.26 0.00 -23.64
N ASN A 40 12.13 0.51 -23.15
CA ASN A 40 11.36 -0.13 -22.08
C ASN A 40 10.87 -1.55 -22.47
N ALA A 41 10.53 -1.76 -23.74
CA ALA A 41 10.12 -3.07 -24.23
C ALA A 41 11.27 -4.08 -24.12
N GLN A 42 12.47 -3.67 -24.53
CA GLN A 42 13.64 -4.52 -24.45
C GLN A 42 14.11 -4.72 -23.00
N ILE A 43 13.99 -3.70 -22.13
CA ILE A 43 14.26 -3.84 -20.68
C ILE A 43 13.41 -4.96 -20.07
N GLY A 44 12.09 -4.95 -20.28
CA GLY A 44 11.19 -5.96 -19.71
C GLY A 44 11.47 -7.38 -20.23
N LYS A 45 11.78 -7.50 -21.53
CA LYS A 45 12.15 -8.78 -22.14
C LYS A 45 13.45 -9.31 -21.53
N LEU A 46 14.51 -8.51 -21.53
CA LEU A 46 15.84 -8.93 -21.06
C LEU A 46 15.84 -9.24 -19.56
N ALA A 47 15.09 -8.50 -18.74
CA ALA A 47 14.93 -8.85 -17.32
C ALA A 47 14.24 -10.20 -17.13
N THR A 48 13.26 -10.55 -17.98
CA THR A 48 12.63 -11.89 -17.89
C THR A 48 13.59 -13.01 -18.32
N GLU A 49 14.49 -12.73 -19.25
CA GLU A 49 15.51 -13.69 -19.73
C GLU A 49 16.70 -13.83 -18.77
N LEU A 50 17.10 -12.73 -18.13
CA LEU A 50 18.24 -12.66 -17.21
C LEU A 50 17.92 -13.30 -15.86
N ASN A 51 16.72 -13.10 -15.32
CA ASN A 51 16.33 -13.56 -14.00
C ASN A 51 16.63 -15.05 -13.73
N PRO A 52 16.21 -16.03 -14.57
CA PRO A 52 16.52 -17.43 -14.30
C PRO A 52 18.03 -17.74 -14.31
N LEU A 53 18.83 -17.02 -15.10
CA LEU A 53 20.30 -17.20 -15.10
C LEU A 53 20.90 -16.72 -13.78
N VAL A 54 20.45 -15.56 -13.30
CA VAL A 54 20.89 -14.99 -12.03
C VAL A 54 20.46 -15.85 -10.85
N GLN A 55 19.20 -16.31 -10.82
CA GLN A 55 18.71 -17.18 -9.75
C GLN A 55 19.47 -18.52 -9.72
N ALA A 56 19.79 -19.09 -10.88
CA ALA A 56 20.61 -20.30 -10.95
C ALA A 56 22.02 -20.09 -10.38
N ALA A 57 22.66 -18.97 -10.72
CA ALA A 57 23.99 -18.64 -10.20
C ALA A 57 23.99 -18.38 -8.68
N ILE A 58 22.93 -17.76 -8.14
CA ILE A 58 22.79 -17.52 -6.69
C ILE A 58 22.51 -18.82 -5.92
N ALA A 59 21.74 -19.74 -6.51
CA ALA A 59 21.37 -21.01 -5.90
C ALA A 59 22.46 -22.10 -5.99
N GLU A 60 23.57 -21.85 -6.69
CA GLU A 60 24.67 -22.79 -6.81
C GLU A 60 25.23 -23.14 -5.41
N PRO A 61 25.30 -24.42 -5.03
CA PRO A 61 25.79 -24.82 -3.72
C PRO A 61 27.29 -24.51 -3.55
N ALA A 62 27.70 -24.16 -2.33
CA ALA A 62 29.10 -23.87 -2.04
C ALA A 62 29.99 -25.11 -2.24
N PRO A 63 31.15 -24.97 -2.91
CA PRO A 63 32.09 -26.08 -3.10
C PRO A 63 32.83 -26.44 -1.81
N ALA A 64 33.38 -27.65 -1.76
CA ALA A 64 34.08 -28.18 -0.58
C ALA A 64 35.52 -27.66 -0.44
N GLY A 65 36.20 -27.34 -1.54
CA GLY A 65 37.57 -26.82 -1.54
C GLY A 65 37.66 -25.34 -1.15
N ALA A 66 38.68 -24.96 -0.38
CA ALA A 66 38.84 -23.59 0.10
C ALA A 66 39.05 -22.57 -1.03
N ASP A 67 39.88 -22.90 -2.03
CA ASP A 67 40.17 -22.02 -3.17
C ASP A 67 38.95 -21.87 -4.11
N GLU A 68 38.20 -22.95 -4.31
CA GLU A 68 36.96 -22.94 -5.09
C GLU A 68 35.86 -22.14 -4.37
N LYS A 69 35.87 -22.12 -3.03
CA LYS A 69 34.89 -21.40 -2.22
C LYS A 69 35.06 -19.89 -2.32
N GLU A 70 36.28 -19.37 -2.43
CA GLU A 70 36.51 -17.94 -2.66
C GLU A 70 35.97 -17.50 -4.02
N ALA A 71 36.32 -18.24 -5.09
CA ALA A 71 35.81 -17.96 -6.43
C ALA A 71 34.28 -18.08 -6.52
N TRP A 72 33.68 -19.09 -5.89
CA TRP A 72 32.22 -19.23 -5.77
C TRP A 72 31.59 -18.03 -5.04
N THR A 73 32.20 -17.56 -3.96
CA THR A 73 31.68 -16.43 -3.18
C THR A 73 31.61 -15.16 -4.02
N GLU A 74 32.66 -14.86 -4.78
CA GLU A 74 32.67 -13.70 -5.68
C GLU A 74 31.66 -13.84 -6.83
N ARG A 75 31.50 -15.04 -7.41
CA ARG A 75 30.46 -15.30 -8.44
C ARG A 75 29.05 -15.09 -7.90
N VAL A 76 28.73 -15.62 -6.72
CA VAL A 76 27.41 -15.43 -6.08
C VAL A 76 27.19 -13.95 -5.74
N LYS A 77 28.21 -13.25 -5.26
CA LYS A 77 28.13 -11.81 -4.98
C LYS A 77 27.89 -11.00 -6.25
N TYR A 78 28.57 -11.33 -7.34
CA TYR A 78 28.34 -10.72 -8.65
C TYR A 78 26.90 -10.96 -9.11
N ALA A 79 26.42 -12.21 -9.09
CA ALA A 79 25.05 -12.55 -9.47
C ALA A 79 24.00 -11.78 -8.64
N LYS A 80 24.21 -11.62 -7.33
CA LYS A 80 23.36 -10.77 -6.47
C LYS A 80 23.35 -9.30 -6.91
N GLY A 81 24.51 -8.76 -7.28
CA GLY A 81 24.60 -7.40 -7.82
C GLY A 81 23.87 -7.25 -9.16
N VAL A 82 23.92 -8.29 -10.01
CA VAL A 82 23.15 -8.33 -11.27
C VAL A 82 21.65 -8.40 -10.99
N ALA A 83 21.20 -9.21 -10.02
CA ALA A 83 19.80 -9.28 -9.58
C ALA A 83 19.28 -7.89 -9.13
N GLU A 84 20.05 -7.20 -8.29
CA GLU A 84 19.65 -5.87 -7.81
C GLU A 84 19.56 -4.85 -8.95
N TYR A 85 20.48 -4.90 -9.92
CA TYR A 85 20.42 -4.05 -11.10
C TYR A 85 19.25 -4.40 -12.01
N GLU A 86 18.93 -5.69 -12.20
CA GLU A 86 17.78 -6.15 -12.97
C GLU A 86 16.48 -5.54 -12.45
N GLU A 87 16.23 -5.65 -11.14
CA GLU A 87 15.06 -5.07 -10.50
C GLU A 87 15.02 -3.55 -10.66
N TYR A 88 16.16 -2.89 -10.45
CA TYR A 88 16.28 -1.44 -10.63
C TYR A 88 15.98 -1.01 -12.06
N ALA A 89 16.49 -1.73 -13.06
CA ALA A 89 16.31 -1.44 -14.48
C ALA A 89 14.83 -1.50 -14.87
N VAL A 90 14.11 -2.53 -14.42
CA VAL A 90 12.66 -2.65 -14.66
C VAL A 90 11.90 -1.53 -13.95
N TYR A 91 12.26 -1.21 -12.70
CA TYR A 91 11.64 -0.12 -11.95
C TYR A 91 11.81 1.26 -12.64
N VAL A 92 13.04 1.62 -13.03
CA VAL A 92 13.25 2.91 -13.72
C VAL A 92 12.61 2.94 -15.10
N GLY A 93 12.59 1.80 -15.81
CA GLY A 93 11.87 1.66 -17.07
C GLY A 93 10.36 1.87 -16.88
N ALA A 94 9.77 1.33 -15.81
CA ALA A 94 8.37 1.54 -15.46
C ALA A 94 8.06 3.02 -15.19
N LEU A 95 8.92 3.72 -14.43
CA LEU A 95 8.76 5.16 -14.16
C LEU A 95 8.90 6.02 -15.42
N ALA A 96 9.72 5.60 -16.38
CA ALA A 96 9.90 6.28 -17.66
C ALA A 96 8.81 5.93 -18.70
N SER A 97 7.97 4.92 -18.42
CA SER A 97 6.95 4.43 -19.34
C SER A 97 5.71 5.32 -19.36
N PRO A 98 5.00 5.42 -20.50
CA PRO A 98 3.63 5.95 -20.53
C PRO A 98 2.71 5.18 -19.57
N ALA A 99 1.65 5.84 -19.09
CA ALA A 99 0.71 5.25 -18.14
C ALA A 99 0.04 3.94 -18.65
N SER A 100 -0.07 3.76 -19.97
CA SER A 100 -0.60 2.54 -20.60
C SER A 100 0.37 1.35 -20.54
N GLU A 101 1.67 1.59 -20.44
CA GLU A 101 2.73 0.56 -20.49
C GLU A 101 3.30 0.23 -19.10
N MET A 102 3.27 1.20 -18.19
CA MET A 102 3.73 1.05 -16.80
C MET A 102 3.18 -0.22 -16.11
N PRO A 103 1.88 -0.58 -16.20
CA PRO A 103 1.37 -1.81 -15.58
C PRO A 103 2.07 -3.08 -16.06
N GLY A 104 2.44 -3.16 -17.34
CA GLY A 104 3.16 -4.31 -17.89
C GLY A 104 4.57 -4.43 -17.32
N MET A 105 5.28 -3.30 -17.19
CA MET A 105 6.62 -3.25 -16.60
C MET A 105 6.61 -3.65 -15.13
N ILE A 106 5.64 -3.16 -14.35
CA ILE A 106 5.54 -3.50 -12.92
C ILE A 106 5.15 -4.97 -12.74
N ALA A 107 4.27 -5.52 -13.59
CA ALA A 107 3.97 -6.95 -13.58
C ALA A 107 5.21 -7.81 -13.90
N THR A 108 6.11 -7.33 -14.77
CA THR A 108 7.42 -7.97 -15.00
C THR A 108 8.25 -7.96 -13.72
N LEU A 109 8.33 -6.83 -13.00
CA LEU A 109 9.05 -6.75 -11.73
C LEU A 109 8.45 -7.71 -10.68
N GLU A 110 7.13 -7.79 -10.54
CA GLU A 110 6.45 -8.74 -9.65
C GLU A 110 6.78 -10.20 -9.99
N LYS A 111 6.98 -10.52 -11.29
CA LYS A 111 7.37 -11.85 -11.75
C LYS A 111 8.83 -12.15 -11.46
N VAL A 112 9.71 -11.18 -11.68
CA VAL A 112 11.16 -11.28 -11.51
C VAL A 112 11.53 -11.39 -10.02
N ASN A 113 10.95 -10.53 -9.19
CA ASN A 113 11.08 -10.61 -7.73
C ASN A 113 9.84 -10.00 -7.05
N PRO A 114 8.90 -10.83 -6.54
CA PRO A 114 7.70 -10.34 -5.88
C PRO A 114 7.96 -9.68 -4.51
N CYS A 115 9.20 -9.73 -4.00
CA CYS A 115 9.66 -9.08 -2.77
C CYS A 115 10.60 -7.90 -3.07
N SER A 116 10.68 -7.43 -4.31
CA SER A 116 11.54 -6.30 -4.68
C SER A 116 11.20 -5.04 -3.88
N LYS A 117 12.22 -4.39 -3.32
CA LYS A 117 12.06 -3.12 -2.57
C LYS A 117 11.41 -2.01 -3.39
N TYR A 118 11.52 -2.08 -4.72
CA TYR A 118 10.95 -1.09 -5.62
C TYR A 118 9.43 -1.23 -5.79
N LEU A 119 8.88 -2.43 -5.54
CA LEU A 119 7.43 -2.66 -5.61
C LEU A 119 6.70 -1.85 -4.53
N ASP A 120 7.25 -1.83 -3.32
CA ASP A 120 6.68 -1.11 -2.17
C ASP A 120 6.46 0.39 -2.47
N VAL A 121 7.33 0.97 -3.31
CA VAL A 121 7.26 2.41 -3.66
C VAL A 121 6.28 2.68 -4.81
N ILE A 122 6.07 1.72 -5.71
CA ILE A 122 5.37 1.96 -6.99
C ILE A 122 3.92 1.46 -7.03
N TYR A 123 3.45 0.74 -6.01
CA TYR A 123 2.08 0.21 -5.97
C TYR A 123 1.00 1.29 -6.12
N GLY A 124 1.15 2.48 -5.54
CA GLY A 124 0.17 3.56 -5.68
C GLY A 124 -0.16 3.91 -7.14
N PRO A 125 0.80 4.46 -7.91
CA PRO A 125 0.61 4.75 -9.34
C PRO A 125 0.21 3.51 -10.16
N TYR A 126 0.76 2.34 -9.84
CA TYR A 126 0.43 1.08 -10.52
C TYR A 126 -1.05 0.71 -10.41
N LEU A 127 -1.60 0.70 -9.19
CA LEU A 127 -2.98 0.32 -8.94
C LEU A 127 -3.96 1.34 -9.50
N VAL A 128 -3.59 2.63 -9.53
CA VAL A 128 -4.36 3.66 -10.25
C VAL A 128 -4.37 3.38 -11.75
N ALA A 129 -3.25 3.02 -12.36
CA ALA A 129 -3.20 2.69 -13.78
C ALA A 129 -4.00 1.42 -14.10
N VAL A 130 -3.84 0.36 -13.30
CA VAL A 130 -4.59 -0.91 -13.44
C VAL A 130 -6.09 -0.70 -13.29
N SER A 131 -6.53 0.09 -12.31
CA SER A 131 -7.96 0.33 -12.05
C SER A 131 -8.68 1.08 -13.17
N LYS A 132 -7.94 1.80 -14.03
CA LYS A 132 -8.46 2.46 -15.24
C LYS A 132 -8.49 1.56 -16.48
N GLY A 133 -7.83 0.41 -16.43
CA GLY A 133 -7.72 -0.53 -17.55
C GLY A 133 -8.80 -1.63 -17.54
N PRO A 134 -8.69 -2.60 -18.47
CA PRO A 134 -9.57 -3.77 -18.51
C PRO A 134 -9.55 -4.56 -17.18
N GLY A 135 -10.75 -4.90 -16.69
CA GLY A 135 -10.94 -5.53 -15.38
C GLY A 135 -11.01 -4.55 -14.20
N GLY A 136 -10.68 -3.28 -14.42
CA GLY A 136 -10.91 -2.17 -13.51
C GLY A 136 -10.44 -2.41 -12.06
N THR A 137 -11.24 -1.95 -11.11
CA THR A 137 -10.97 -2.07 -9.66
C THR A 137 -10.90 -3.52 -9.18
N ALA A 138 -11.56 -4.47 -9.85
CA ALA A 138 -11.49 -5.88 -9.50
C ALA A 138 -10.08 -6.46 -9.75
N LYS A 139 -9.43 -6.07 -10.86
CA LYS A 139 -8.05 -6.46 -11.15
C LYS A 139 -7.07 -5.82 -10.16
N ALA A 140 -7.24 -4.54 -9.85
CA ALA A 140 -6.42 -3.85 -8.84
C ALA A 140 -6.56 -4.50 -7.45
N THR A 141 -7.77 -4.92 -7.07
CA THR A 141 -8.00 -5.66 -5.81
C THR A 141 -7.22 -6.98 -5.80
N ALA A 142 -7.31 -7.78 -6.87
CA ALA A 142 -6.64 -9.08 -6.92
C ALA A 142 -5.11 -8.95 -6.84
N ILE A 143 -4.54 -7.93 -7.49
CA ILE A 143 -3.13 -7.59 -7.36
C ILE A 143 -2.81 -7.22 -5.90
N ALA A 144 -3.62 -6.36 -5.29
CA ALA A 144 -3.38 -5.91 -3.93
C ALA A 144 -3.45 -7.07 -2.91
N GLU A 145 -4.38 -8.00 -3.06
CA GLU A 145 -4.49 -9.19 -2.20
C GLU A 145 -3.23 -10.05 -2.27
N LYS A 146 -2.66 -10.24 -3.47
CA LYS A 146 -1.42 -10.99 -3.66
C LYS A 146 -0.22 -10.24 -3.09
N ALA A 147 -0.10 -8.95 -3.39
CA ALA A 147 1.04 -8.12 -3.01
C ALA A 147 1.14 -7.93 -1.49
N LEU A 148 0.00 -7.84 -0.79
CA LEU A 148 -0.02 -7.61 0.66
C LEU A 148 0.67 -8.74 1.46
N VAL A 149 0.79 -9.94 0.88
CA VAL A 149 1.53 -11.06 1.49
C VAL A 149 3.01 -10.68 1.70
N ASN A 150 3.60 -9.98 0.75
CA ASN A 150 5.01 -9.57 0.80
C ASN A 150 5.19 -8.16 1.40
N PHE A 151 4.17 -7.31 1.27
CA PHE A 151 4.19 -5.92 1.73
C PHE A 151 3.01 -5.64 2.68
N PRO A 152 2.97 -6.27 3.86
CA PRO A 152 1.81 -6.20 4.77
C PRO A 152 1.55 -4.80 5.35
N ASP A 153 2.54 -3.92 5.26
CA ASP A 153 2.51 -2.56 5.76
C ASP A 153 2.44 -1.51 4.63
N ASN A 154 2.24 -1.91 3.37
CA ASN A 154 2.10 -0.94 2.29
C ASN A 154 0.73 -0.25 2.33
N GLU A 155 0.73 1.08 2.48
CA GLU A 155 -0.51 1.85 2.62
C GLU A 155 -1.39 1.86 1.37
N ASP A 156 -0.82 1.77 0.17
CA ASP A 156 -1.59 1.80 -1.08
C ASP A 156 -2.36 0.49 -1.26
N LEU A 157 -1.72 -0.65 -0.93
CA LEU A 157 -2.36 -1.95 -0.91
C LEU A 157 -3.50 -2.00 0.10
N LEU A 158 -3.22 -1.54 1.33
CA LEU A 158 -4.21 -1.51 2.41
C LEU A 158 -5.42 -0.64 2.06
N LEU A 159 -5.21 0.50 1.40
CA LEU A 159 -6.29 1.39 0.97
C LEU A 159 -7.18 0.75 -0.10
N ILE A 160 -6.60 0.12 -1.13
CA ILE A 160 -7.38 -0.59 -2.16
C ILE A 160 -8.20 -1.72 -1.55
N LEU A 161 -7.61 -2.49 -0.63
CA LEU A 161 -8.30 -3.61 0.02
C LEU A 161 -9.40 -3.13 0.97
N LEU A 162 -9.18 -2.02 1.68
CA LEU A 162 -10.21 -1.35 2.47
C LEU A 162 -11.42 -0.97 1.61
N GLU A 163 -11.20 -0.28 0.49
CA GLU A 163 -12.27 0.18 -0.40
C GLU A 163 -13.01 -0.96 -1.10
N SER A 164 -12.27 -1.99 -1.52
CA SER A 164 -12.85 -3.19 -2.13
C SER A 164 -13.71 -3.96 -1.13
N SER A 165 -13.24 -4.12 0.12
CA SER A 165 -14.03 -4.75 1.18
C SER A 165 -15.30 -3.96 1.50
N MET A 166 -15.25 -2.63 1.50
CA MET A 166 -16.45 -1.80 1.67
C MET A 166 -17.45 -2.01 0.53
N THR A 167 -16.99 -1.98 -0.72
CA THR A 167 -17.85 -2.17 -1.91
C THR A 167 -18.49 -3.55 -1.95
N ARG A 168 -17.81 -4.57 -1.40
CA ARG A 168 -18.28 -5.96 -1.31
C ARG A 168 -19.08 -6.25 -0.03
N ASN A 169 -19.38 -5.24 0.80
CA ASN A 169 -20.05 -5.38 2.10
C ASN A 169 -19.33 -6.37 3.05
N GLN A 170 -18.00 -6.46 2.97
CA GLN A 170 -17.18 -7.32 3.83
C GLN A 170 -16.71 -6.54 5.06
N THR A 171 -17.66 -6.20 5.93
CA THR A 171 -17.46 -5.28 7.07
C THR A 171 -16.28 -5.66 7.98
N ASP A 172 -16.08 -6.93 8.30
CA ASP A 172 -14.96 -7.38 9.14
C ASP A 172 -13.60 -7.17 8.47
N ARG A 173 -13.52 -7.46 7.17
CA ARG A 173 -12.28 -7.24 6.38
C ARG A 173 -12.01 -5.75 6.23
N ALA A 174 -13.03 -4.95 5.93
CA ALA A 174 -12.91 -3.49 5.86
C ALA A 174 -12.39 -2.92 7.19
N LEU A 175 -12.95 -3.32 8.33
CA LEU A 175 -12.47 -2.89 9.65
C LEU A 175 -11.02 -3.30 9.92
N THR A 176 -10.63 -4.51 9.50
CA THR A 176 -9.27 -5.01 9.65
C THR A 176 -8.28 -4.14 8.88
N TYR A 177 -8.54 -3.90 7.58
CA TYR A 177 -7.69 -3.06 6.76
C TYR A 177 -7.69 -1.59 7.21
N ALA A 178 -8.85 -1.05 7.62
CA ALA A 178 -8.95 0.32 8.13
C ALA A 178 -8.06 0.54 9.35
N ASN A 179 -8.09 -0.39 10.31
CA ASN A 179 -7.25 -0.29 11.50
C ASN A 179 -5.77 -0.39 11.14
N LYS A 180 -5.39 -1.38 10.32
CA LYS A 180 -4.00 -1.55 9.87
C LYS A 180 -3.49 -0.32 9.14
N LEU A 181 -4.26 0.22 8.20
CA LEU A 181 -3.95 1.43 7.44
C LEU A 181 -3.70 2.63 8.37
N THR A 182 -4.58 2.86 9.35
CA THR A 182 -4.38 3.97 10.30
C THR A 182 -3.13 3.80 11.16
N THR A 183 -2.82 2.57 11.57
CA THR A 183 -1.59 2.28 12.33
C THR A 183 -0.36 2.56 11.49
N VAL A 184 -0.30 1.98 10.28
CA VAL A 184 0.81 2.17 9.34
C VAL A 184 1.03 3.64 9.03
N LEU A 185 0.01 4.37 8.58
CA LEU A 185 0.15 5.78 8.18
C LEU A 185 0.50 6.72 9.34
N SER A 186 0.18 6.34 10.59
CA SER A 186 0.56 7.12 11.76
C SER A 186 2.08 7.06 12.03
N THR A 187 2.74 5.97 11.63
CA THR A 187 4.16 5.70 11.94
C THR A 187 5.08 5.70 10.72
N HIS A 188 4.55 5.54 9.51
CA HIS A 188 5.35 5.46 8.28
C HIS A 188 6.07 6.81 8.06
N PRO A 189 7.42 6.83 8.00
CA PRO A 189 8.15 8.03 7.60
C PRO A 189 7.81 8.43 6.16
N LYS A 190 7.98 9.73 5.86
CA LYS A 190 7.91 10.24 4.49
C LYS A 190 8.95 9.52 3.61
N PRO A 191 8.57 8.90 2.48
CA PRO A 191 9.54 8.38 1.52
C PRO A 191 10.48 9.48 1.02
N GLU A 192 11.78 9.17 0.87
CA GLU A 192 12.79 10.16 0.47
C GLU A 192 12.46 10.83 -0.87
N ALA A 193 11.99 10.03 -1.84
CA ALA A 193 11.67 10.47 -3.19
C ALA A 193 10.37 11.29 -3.31
N LEU A 194 9.51 11.32 -2.28
CA LEU A 194 8.24 12.05 -2.33
C LEU A 194 8.37 13.47 -1.72
N PRO A 195 7.85 14.51 -2.39
CA PRO A 195 7.73 15.84 -1.80
C PRO A 195 6.90 15.82 -0.51
N ALA A 196 7.29 16.62 0.49
CA ALA A 196 6.61 16.65 1.80
C ALA A 196 5.11 16.95 1.70
N ALA A 197 4.73 17.93 0.87
CA ALA A 197 3.31 18.28 0.68
C ALA A 197 2.51 17.14 0.03
N GLU A 198 3.11 16.38 -0.88
CA GLU A 198 2.47 15.24 -1.53
C GLU A 198 2.30 14.08 -0.57
N TRP A 199 3.33 13.80 0.24
CA TRP A 199 3.24 12.81 1.29
C TRP A 199 2.16 13.14 2.32
N GLU A 200 2.13 14.36 2.84
CA GLU A 200 1.10 14.77 3.80
C GLU A 200 -0.31 14.69 3.20
N ARG A 201 -0.48 15.02 1.92
CA ARG A 201 -1.76 14.84 1.22
C ARG A 201 -2.15 13.36 1.16
N LYS A 202 -1.24 12.46 0.76
CA LYS A 202 -1.47 11.01 0.69
C LYS A 202 -1.82 10.44 2.07
N LYS A 203 -1.00 10.78 3.08
CA LYS A 203 -1.17 10.37 4.47
C LYS A 203 -2.53 10.81 5.02
N ASN A 204 -2.91 12.07 4.83
CA ASN A 204 -4.19 12.58 5.30
C ASN A 204 -5.38 11.93 4.59
N ALA A 205 -5.28 11.66 3.28
CA ALA A 205 -6.33 10.95 2.55
C ALA A 205 -6.52 9.50 3.07
N GLY A 206 -5.43 8.77 3.30
CA GLY A 206 -5.50 7.42 3.85
C GLY A 206 -5.97 7.38 5.31
N LEU A 207 -5.49 8.30 6.16
CA LEU A 207 -5.92 8.43 7.56
C LEU A 207 -7.40 8.80 7.65
N SER A 208 -7.87 9.76 6.84
CA SER A 208 -9.27 10.17 6.84
C SER A 208 -10.19 9.00 6.50
N ARG A 209 -9.84 8.23 5.46
CA ARG A 209 -10.60 7.06 5.03
C ARG A 209 -10.57 5.94 6.08
N GLY A 210 -9.38 5.61 6.60
CA GLY A 210 -9.21 4.55 7.59
C GLY A 210 -9.92 4.85 8.91
N TYR A 211 -9.77 6.07 9.46
CA TYR A 211 -10.45 6.46 10.69
C TYR A 211 -11.97 6.49 10.52
N TRP A 212 -12.46 7.03 9.39
CA TRP A 212 -13.89 7.10 9.12
C TRP A 212 -14.52 5.70 9.01
N VAL A 213 -13.96 4.81 8.17
CA VAL A 213 -14.50 3.45 8.01
C VAL A 213 -14.46 2.70 9.33
N ALA A 214 -13.32 2.70 10.03
CA ALA A 214 -13.22 2.00 11.31
C ALA A 214 -14.22 2.55 12.33
N GLY A 215 -14.34 3.87 12.42
CA GLY A 215 -15.24 4.53 13.36
C GLY A 215 -16.72 4.23 13.11
N VAL A 216 -17.17 4.31 11.85
CA VAL A 216 -18.54 3.96 11.44
C VAL A 216 -18.84 2.49 11.77
N ILE A 217 -17.98 1.56 11.36
CA ILE A 217 -18.18 0.13 11.60
C ILE A 217 -18.19 -0.20 13.10
N TYR A 218 -17.31 0.42 13.90
CA TYR A 218 -17.36 0.25 15.35
C TYR A 218 -18.68 0.76 15.94
N GLY A 219 -19.19 1.88 15.43
CA GLY A 219 -20.49 2.44 15.80
C GLY A 219 -21.64 1.48 15.48
N GLU A 220 -21.68 0.93 14.26
CA GLU A 220 -22.66 -0.07 13.83
C GLU A 220 -22.64 -1.34 14.71
N LYS A 221 -21.45 -1.75 15.14
CA LYS A 221 -21.26 -2.90 16.04
C LYS A 221 -21.51 -2.60 17.52
N GLY A 222 -21.84 -1.36 17.87
CA GLY A 222 -22.05 -0.93 19.25
C GLY A 222 -20.77 -0.82 20.09
N ASN A 223 -19.58 -0.83 19.47
CA ASN A 223 -18.32 -0.57 20.16
C ASN A 223 -18.07 0.94 20.24
N TYR A 224 -18.84 1.59 21.12
CA TYR A 224 -18.91 3.05 21.22
C TYR A 224 -17.58 3.71 21.62
N ALA A 225 -16.78 3.08 22.48
CA ALA A 225 -15.47 3.61 22.87
C ALA A 225 -14.49 3.67 21.69
N ALA A 226 -14.45 2.60 20.87
CA ALA A 226 -13.61 2.58 19.68
C ALA A 226 -14.14 3.53 18.59
N ALA A 227 -15.46 3.60 18.42
CA ALA A 227 -16.12 4.50 17.49
C ALA A 227 -15.78 5.97 17.80
N ASP A 228 -15.96 6.41 19.05
CA ASP A 228 -15.66 7.78 19.47
C ASP A 228 -14.22 8.17 19.15
N LYS A 229 -13.25 7.35 19.59
CA LYS A 229 -11.82 7.59 19.35
C LYS A 229 -11.49 7.73 17.86
N LYS A 230 -11.99 6.81 17.02
CA LYS A 230 -11.68 6.78 15.59
C LYS A 230 -12.37 7.94 14.86
N LEU A 231 -13.64 8.21 15.13
CA LEU A 231 -14.39 9.28 14.46
C LEU A 231 -13.88 10.67 14.82
N ARG A 232 -13.48 10.92 16.08
CA ARG A 232 -12.83 12.19 16.46
C ARG A 232 -11.52 12.42 15.70
N SER A 233 -10.76 11.36 15.45
CA SER A 233 -9.55 11.43 14.63
C SER A 233 -9.87 11.70 13.16
N ALA A 234 -11.01 11.23 12.66
CA ALA A 234 -11.46 11.45 11.29
C ALA A 234 -11.97 12.89 11.07
N LEU A 235 -12.74 13.47 12.01
CA LEU A 235 -13.43 14.75 11.87
C LEU A 235 -12.60 15.89 11.23
N PRO A 236 -11.37 16.21 11.70
CA PRO A 236 -10.60 17.29 11.10
C PRO A 236 -10.16 16.99 9.66
N LEU A 237 -10.04 15.72 9.29
CA LEU A 237 -9.56 15.26 7.99
C LEU A 237 -10.67 15.13 6.93
N ILE A 238 -11.93 15.00 7.38
CA ILE A 238 -13.10 14.80 6.50
C ILE A 238 -13.96 16.07 6.35
N LYS A 239 -13.52 17.18 6.93
CA LYS A 239 -14.21 18.48 6.86
C LYS A 239 -14.46 18.87 5.40
N GLY A 240 -15.69 19.23 5.08
CA GLY A 240 -16.12 19.58 3.72
C GLY A 240 -16.60 18.39 2.88
N SER A 241 -16.57 17.17 3.42
CA SER A 241 -17.20 15.99 2.82
C SER A 241 -18.47 15.64 3.59
N ASP A 242 -19.61 16.18 3.18
CA ASP A 242 -20.90 15.93 3.83
C ASP A 242 -21.27 14.44 3.85
N ALA A 243 -20.92 13.72 2.78
CA ALA A 243 -21.10 12.27 2.67
C ALA A 243 -20.37 11.48 3.76
N MET A 244 -19.25 12.00 4.29
CA MET A 244 -18.52 11.40 5.40
C MET A 244 -18.89 12.02 6.75
N MET A 245 -19.10 13.34 6.78
CA MET A 245 -19.43 14.09 7.99
C MET A 245 -20.77 13.64 8.60
N GLY A 246 -21.83 13.49 7.80
CA GLY A 246 -23.14 13.06 8.29
C GLY A 246 -23.08 11.75 9.08
N PRO A 247 -22.57 10.65 8.49
CA PRO A 247 -22.41 9.37 9.19
C PRO A 247 -21.45 9.47 10.40
N ALA A 248 -20.33 10.19 10.27
CA ALA A 248 -19.38 10.33 11.37
C ALA A 248 -20.01 11.03 12.59
N LEU A 249 -20.74 12.12 12.37
CA LEU A 249 -21.43 12.87 13.42
C LEU A 249 -22.58 12.06 14.03
N PHE A 250 -23.34 11.33 13.20
CA PHE A 250 -24.38 10.44 13.68
C PHE A 250 -23.82 9.38 14.65
N PHE A 251 -22.78 8.67 14.25
CA PHE A 251 -22.19 7.62 15.09
C PHE A 251 -21.42 8.19 16.30
N LEU A 252 -20.85 9.39 16.21
CA LEU A 252 -20.33 10.11 17.38
C LEU A 252 -21.43 10.47 18.39
N GLY A 253 -22.58 10.93 17.91
CA GLY A 253 -23.76 11.18 18.75
C GLY A 253 -24.19 9.91 19.48
N MET A 254 -24.34 8.80 18.75
CA MET A 254 -24.66 7.50 19.34
C MET A 254 -23.61 7.04 20.37
N ALA A 255 -22.33 7.14 20.01
CA ALA A 255 -21.23 6.71 20.89
C ALA A 255 -21.20 7.50 22.21
N ASN A 256 -21.23 8.82 22.12
CA ASN A 256 -21.23 9.69 23.29
C ASN A 256 -22.47 9.50 24.17
N TYR A 257 -23.65 9.28 23.58
CA TYR A 257 -24.86 9.06 24.36
C TYR A 257 -24.78 7.77 25.17
N GLN A 258 -24.31 6.70 24.55
CA GLN A 258 -24.21 5.39 25.20
C GLN A 258 -23.13 5.39 26.27
N LEU A 259 -21.94 5.93 25.98
CA LEU A 259 -20.88 6.11 26.96
C LEU A 259 -21.32 7.02 28.11
N GLY A 260 -22.01 8.12 27.81
CA GLY A 260 -22.56 9.05 28.78
C GLY A 260 -23.57 8.38 29.72
N LYS A 261 -24.46 7.54 29.20
CA LYS A 261 -25.40 6.76 30.02
C LYS A 261 -24.68 5.73 30.90
N MET A 262 -23.73 4.97 30.33
CA MET A 262 -22.97 3.96 31.06
C MET A 262 -22.13 4.56 32.20
N THR A 263 -21.63 5.78 32.01
CA THR A 263 -20.75 6.47 32.96
C THR A 263 -21.45 7.53 33.80
N LEU A 264 -22.78 7.68 33.64
CA LEU A 264 -23.58 8.76 34.24
C LEU A 264 -23.00 10.17 33.97
N ASN A 265 -22.40 10.37 32.80
CA ASN A 265 -21.76 11.62 32.41
C ASN A 265 -22.69 12.48 31.56
N LYS A 266 -23.31 13.48 32.20
CA LYS A 266 -24.20 14.46 31.55
C LYS A 266 -23.52 15.24 30.43
N ALA A 267 -22.24 15.58 30.56
CA ALA A 267 -21.52 16.34 29.55
C ALA A 267 -21.39 15.54 28.24
N LEU A 268 -21.13 14.23 28.32
CA LEU A 268 -21.12 13.35 27.14
C LEU A 268 -22.50 13.25 26.49
N VAL A 269 -23.58 13.15 27.28
CA VAL A 269 -24.95 13.13 26.72
C VAL A 269 -25.29 14.46 26.03
N LEU A 270 -24.84 15.60 26.56
CA LEU A 270 -25.03 16.90 25.90
C LEU A 270 -24.19 17.03 24.63
N GLU A 271 -22.95 16.55 24.62
CA GLU A 271 -22.12 16.51 23.43
C GLU A 271 -22.72 15.58 22.35
N ALA A 272 -23.30 14.46 22.75
CA ALA A 272 -24.04 13.56 21.87
C ALA A 272 -25.20 14.26 21.16
N ALA A 273 -25.97 15.06 21.90
CA ALA A 273 -27.04 15.86 21.33
C ALA A 273 -26.50 16.85 20.30
N LYS A 274 -25.38 17.54 20.60
CA LYS A 274 -24.73 18.48 19.67
C LYS A 274 -24.27 17.80 18.39
N PHE A 275 -23.64 16.63 18.47
CA PHE A 275 -23.26 15.87 17.26
C PHE A 275 -24.49 15.44 16.45
N SER A 276 -25.57 15.04 17.13
CA SER A 276 -26.83 14.70 16.46
C SER A 276 -27.46 15.92 15.78
N GLU A 277 -27.40 17.11 16.37
CA GLU A 277 -27.86 18.35 15.70
C GLU A 277 -27.04 18.68 14.45
N GLN A 278 -25.72 18.50 14.53
CA GLN A 278 -24.84 18.72 13.38
C GLN A 278 -25.10 17.70 12.26
N ALA A 279 -25.31 16.43 12.60
CA ALA A 279 -25.68 15.38 11.64
C ALA A 279 -27.06 15.64 11.01
N ALA A 280 -28.02 16.14 11.79
CA ALA A 280 -29.37 16.50 11.34
C ALA A 280 -29.40 17.64 10.33
N ALA A 281 -28.40 18.52 10.35
CA ALA A 281 -28.26 19.64 9.43
C ALA A 281 -27.58 19.25 8.09
N ILE A 282 -27.06 18.02 7.99
CA ILE A 282 -26.48 17.49 6.76
C ILE A 282 -27.53 16.60 6.09
N ASP A 283 -27.87 16.93 4.84
CA ASP A 283 -28.77 16.10 4.05
C ASP A 283 -28.19 14.69 3.86
N GLY A 284 -28.97 13.67 4.21
CA GLY A 284 -28.53 12.29 4.10
C GLY A 284 -29.39 11.30 4.88
N PRO A 285 -29.05 10.00 4.83
CA PRO A 285 -29.86 8.93 5.41
C PRO A 285 -29.99 9.01 6.93
N TYR A 286 -29.08 9.72 7.61
CA TYR A 286 -29.08 9.87 9.06
C TYR A 286 -29.78 11.14 9.56
N ALA A 287 -30.18 12.07 8.68
CA ALA A 287 -30.63 13.40 9.08
C ALA A 287 -31.86 13.36 10.00
N GLU A 288 -32.91 12.63 9.60
CA GLU A 288 -34.15 12.53 10.37
C GLU A 288 -33.94 11.82 11.71
N GLN A 289 -33.25 10.68 11.71
CA GLN A 289 -32.93 9.97 12.94
C GLN A 289 -32.09 10.85 13.89
N SER A 290 -31.17 11.65 13.34
CA SER A 290 -30.34 12.57 14.11
C SER A 290 -31.16 13.69 14.76
N ARG A 291 -32.19 14.21 14.08
CA ARG A 291 -33.13 15.18 14.67
C ARG A 291 -33.84 14.59 15.88
N HIS A 292 -34.37 13.38 15.74
CA HIS A 292 -35.02 12.68 16.84
C HIS A 292 -34.05 12.42 18.00
N ASN A 293 -32.86 11.89 17.70
CA ASN A 293 -31.82 11.60 18.68
C ASN A 293 -31.44 12.83 19.50
N ALA A 294 -31.26 13.99 18.88
CA ALA A 294 -30.92 15.24 19.57
C ALA A 294 -31.97 15.62 20.63
N LEU A 295 -33.27 15.47 20.32
CA LEU A 295 -34.36 15.76 21.25
C LEU A 295 -34.34 14.81 22.47
N VAL A 296 -34.19 13.51 22.21
CA VAL A 296 -34.16 12.48 23.25
C VAL A 296 -32.94 12.67 24.17
N MET A 297 -31.76 12.87 23.59
CA MET A 297 -30.52 13.05 24.36
C MET A 297 -30.58 14.28 25.27
N LYS A 298 -31.14 15.40 24.79
CA LYS A 298 -31.35 16.60 25.63
C LYS A 298 -32.33 16.34 26.78
N ALA A 299 -33.44 15.67 26.50
CA ALA A 299 -34.43 15.34 27.52
C ALA A 299 -33.84 14.45 28.62
N ASP A 300 -33.01 13.47 28.24
CA ASP A 300 -32.34 12.59 29.19
C ASP A 300 -31.24 13.31 29.98
N ALA A 301 -30.41 14.14 29.33
CA ALA A 301 -29.44 14.99 30.03
C ALA A 301 -30.13 15.92 31.05
N GLY A 302 -31.33 16.41 30.77
CA GLY A 302 -32.12 17.22 31.70
C GLY A 302 -32.50 16.49 33.00
N LYS A 303 -32.60 15.15 32.95
CA LYS A 303 -32.89 14.30 34.10
C LYS A 303 -31.63 13.84 34.85
N MET A 304 -30.45 13.97 34.23
CA MET A 304 -29.18 13.64 34.85
C MET A 304 -28.78 14.74 35.84
N ARG A 305 -28.43 14.30 37.05
CA ARG A 305 -27.93 15.16 38.13
C ARG A 305 -26.55 15.70 37.78
#